data_AF-A0A7S3UFZ7-F1
#
_entry.id   AF-A0A7S3UFZ7-F1
#
_cell.length_a   1.000
_cell.length_b   1.000
_cell.length_c   1.000
_cell.angle_alpha   90.00
_cell.angle_beta   90.00
_cell.angle_gamma   90.00
#
_symmetry.space_group_name_H-M   'P 1'
#
loop_
_entity.id
_entity.type
_entity.pdbx_description
1 polymer ?
#
loop_
_entity_poly.entity_id
_entity_poly.type
_entity_poly.pdbx_seq_one_letter_code
_entity_poly.pdbx_strand_id
1 'polypeptide(L)'
;SEWMGYMLLREAMLDSVVKGRDKWLKEGGVMFPSHANVYLAPIRWGTHERQSDQHDDAIEDWYGFVDETKALYDLDLNCLNEQFEEETKEYFLQTSHWCELEKHHMVGPATKINSLDLRSCSVDDIQELRSEFELRVTAP
;
A
#
# COMPACT_ATOMS: atom_id res chain seq x y z
N SER A 1 21.55 3.55 -10.00
CA SER A 1 20.42 2.73 -10.48
C SER A 1 19.15 3.49 -10.18
N GLU A 2 18.16 3.44 -11.05
CA GLU A 2 16.77 3.78 -10.70
C GLU A 2 16.13 2.44 -10.33
N TRP A 3 15.66 2.32 -9.09
CA TRP A 3 15.21 1.05 -8.52
C TRP A 3 13.96 1.20 -7.64
N MET A 4 13.48 2.43 -7.47
CA MET A 4 12.50 2.75 -6.44
C MET A 4 11.10 2.49 -6.99
N GLY A 5 10.44 1.46 -6.48
CA GLY A 5 9.04 1.16 -6.80
C GLY A 5 8.05 1.95 -5.95
N TYR A 6 6.76 1.58 -6.04
CA TYR A 6 5.73 2.12 -5.16
C TYR A 6 6.08 1.88 -3.68
N MET A 7 5.87 2.91 -2.87
CA MET A 7 6.29 2.93 -1.45
C MET A 7 7.75 2.48 -1.26
N LEU A 8 8.63 2.89 -2.20
CA LEU A 8 10.06 2.61 -2.28
C LEU A 8 10.45 1.17 -2.66
N LEU A 9 9.76 0.16 -2.11
CA LEU A 9 10.24 -1.23 -2.10
C LEU A 9 9.49 -2.19 -3.02
N ARG A 10 8.35 -1.78 -3.59
CA ARG A 10 7.63 -2.65 -4.52
C ARG A 10 8.55 -3.04 -5.68
N GLU A 11 8.36 -4.26 -6.19
CA GLU A 11 9.18 -4.92 -7.23
C GLU A 11 10.50 -5.52 -6.71
N ALA A 12 10.88 -5.30 -5.44
CA ALA A 12 12.06 -5.89 -4.81
C ALA A 12 13.37 -5.71 -5.62
N MET A 13 13.45 -4.66 -6.43
CA MET A 13 14.62 -4.40 -7.28
C MET A 13 15.86 -4.04 -6.45
N LEU A 14 15.66 -3.48 -5.26
CA LEU A 14 16.73 -3.12 -4.33
C LEU A 14 17.63 -4.32 -3.99
N ASP A 15 17.09 -5.53 -3.89
CA ASP A 15 17.85 -6.76 -3.64
C ASP A 15 18.95 -6.98 -4.69
N SER A 16 18.63 -6.70 -5.96
CA SER A 16 19.57 -6.82 -7.06
C SER A 16 20.64 -5.73 -6.99
N VAL A 17 20.26 -4.53 -6.57
CA VAL A 17 21.19 -3.40 -6.38
C VAL A 17 22.17 -3.68 -5.24
N VAL A 18 21.70 -4.23 -4.11
CA VAL A 18 22.54 -4.63 -2.97
C VAL A 18 23.52 -5.74 -3.37
N LYS A 19 23.04 -6.79 -4.05
CA LYS A 19 23.92 -7.85 -4.57
C LYS A 19 24.96 -7.31 -5.57
N GLY A 20 24.55 -6.36 -6.41
CA GLY A 20 25.44 -5.67 -7.34
C GLY A 20 26.50 -4.83 -6.64
N ARG A 21 26.11 -4.11 -5.58
CA ARG A 21 27.02 -3.34 -4.73
C ARG A 21 28.06 -4.26 -4.10
N ASP A 22 27.64 -5.30 -3.40
CA ASP A 22 28.54 -6.17 -2.63
C ASP A 22 29.54 -6.92 -3.50
N LYS A 23 29.16 -7.22 -4.75
CA LYS A 23 30.01 -7.97 -5.68
C LYS A 23 30.94 -7.08 -6.50
N TRP A 24 30.50 -5.87 -6.89
CA TRP A 24 31.16 -5.09 -7.94
C TRP A 24 31.59 -3.69 -7.51
N LEU A 25 31.09 -3.17 -6.40
CA LEU A 25 31.49 -1.85 -5.92
C LEU A 25 32.88 -1.95 -5.28
N LYS A 26 33.81 -1.15 -5.80
CA LYS A 26 35.16 -1.04 -5.24
C LYS A 26 35.12 -0.37 -3.87
N GLU A 27 36.15 -0.61 -3.06
CA GLU A 27 36.36 0.15 -1.84
C GLU A 27 36.42 1.66 -2.14
N GLY A 28 35.67 2.46 -1.37
CA GLY A 28 35.51 3.90 -1.63
C GLY A 28 34.55 4.26 -2.78
N GLY A 29 33.92 3.28 -3.42
CA GLY A 29 32.87 3.51 -4.41
C GLY A 29 31.63 4.20 -3.80
N VAL A 30 30.86 4.87 -4.65
CA VAL A 30 29.71 5.68 -4.24
C VAL A 30 28.42 5.08 -4.78
N MET A 31 27.36 5.09 -3.97
CA MET A 31 26.02 4.66 -4.34
C MET A 31 25.18 5.85 -4.80
N PHE A 32 24.39 5.65 -5.87
CA PHE A 32 23.40 6.63 -6.35
C PHE A 32 22.03 5.96 -6.57
N PRO A 33 20.99 6.38 -5.81
CA PRO A 33 21.06 7.26 -4.63
C PRO A 33 21.95 6.67 -3.51
N SER A 34 22.36 7.49 -2.55
CA SER A 34 23.14 7.04 -1.37
C SER A 34 22.25 6.69 -0.18
N HIS A 35 21.11 7.38 -0.05
CA HIS A 35 20.13 7.16 0.99
C HIS A 35 18.73 7.17 0.38
N ALA A 36 17.81 6.45 1.02
CA ALA A 36 16.39 6.51 0.72
C ALA A 36 15.59 6.64 2.01
N ASN A 37 14.50 7.41 1.99
CA ASN A 37 13.66 7.65 3.16
C ASN A 37 12.20 7.36 2.80
N VAL A 38 11.46 6.79 3.76
CA VAL A 38 10.03 6.55 3.65
C VAL A 38 9.31 7.48 4.62
N TYR A 39 8.24 8.11 4.16
CA TYR A 39 7.43 9.05 4.94
C TYR A 39 5.98 8.61 4.97
N LEU A 40 5.28 8.98 6.04
CA LEU A 40 3.85 8.81 6.21
C LEU A 40 3.25 10.11 6.72
N ALA A 41 2.03 10.43 6.33
CA ALA A 41 1.34 11.62 6.81
C ALA A 41 -0.16 11.35 6.95
N PRO A 42 -0.85 11.96 7.92
CA PRO A 42 -2.30 11.90 7.97
C PRO A 42 -2.88 12.78 6.87
N ILE A 43 -3.83 12.23 6.11
CA ILE A 43 -4.50 12.92 5.02
C ILE A 43 -6.02 12.94 5.22
N ARG A 44 -6.67 13.93 4.61
CA ARG A 44 -8.10 13.94 4.36
C ARG A 44 -8.30 13.78 2.86
N TRP A 45 -9.03 12.75 2.50
CA TRP A 45 -9.24 12.38 1.10
C TRP A 45 -10.71 12.07 0.88
N GLY A 46 -11.37 12.85 0.02
CA GLY A 46 -12.81 12.71 -0.24
C GLY A 46 -13.18 11.37 -0.90
N THR A 47 -12.21 10.62 -1.42
CA THR A 47 -12.47 9.34 -2.09
C THR A 47 -12.68 8.18 -1.11
N HIS A 48 -12.34 8.31 0.18
CA HIS A 48 -12.64 7.24 1.14
C HIS A 48 -14.15 7.03 1.29
N GLU A 49 -14.95 8.11 1.25
CA GLU A 49 -16.42 8.01 1.20
C GLU A 49 -16.83 7.24 -0.07
N ARG A 50 -16.27 7.59 -1.22
CA ARG A 50 -16.56 6.92 -2.50
C ARG A 50 -16.19 5.43 -2.51
N GLN A 51 -15.10 5.03 -1.87
CA GLN A 51 -14.70 3.61 -1.82
C GLN A 51 -15.60 2.79 -0.90
N SER A 52 -16.03 3.39 0.21
CA SER A 52 -17.03 2.79 1.08
C SER A 52 -18.36 2.65 0.35
N ASP A 53 -18.80 3.69 -0.36
CA ASP A 53 -20.03 3.65 -1.14
C ASP A 53 -19.98 2.56 -2.22
N GLN A 54 -18.85 2.45 -2.94
CA GLN A 54 -18.66 1.40 -3.96
C GLN A 54 -18.63 -0.02 -3.39
N HIS A 55 -18.08 -0.18 -2.18
CA HIS A 55 -18.15 -1.45 -1.46
C HIS A 55 -19.59 -1.79 -1.11
N ASP A 56 -20.33 -0.84 -0.55
CA ASP A 56 -21.72 -1.05 -0.11
C ASP A 56 -22.63 -1.35 -1.31
N ASP A 57 -22.47 -0.63 -2.42
CA ASP A 57 -23.17 -0.90 -3.69
C ASP A 57 -22.87 -2.34 -4.19
N ALA A 58 -21.61 -2.79 -4.13
CA ALA A 58 -21.22 -4.13 -4.57
C ALA A 58 -21.81 -5.24 -3.69
N ILE A 59 -21.92 -5.00 -2.38
CA ILE A 59 -22.57 -5.92 -1.44
C ILE A 59 -24.07 -6.01 -1.73
N GLU A 60 -24.74 -4.87 -1.93
CA GLU A 60 -26.17 -4.84 -2.26
C GLU A 60 -26.45 -5.60 -3.57
N ASP A 61 -25.65 -5.34 -4.61
CA ASP A 61 -25.73 -6.03 -5.90
C ASP A 61 -25.54 -7.55 -5.75
N TRP A 62 -24.60 -7.99 -4.90
CA TRP A 62 -24.37 -9.42 -4.65
C TRP A 62 -25.56 -10.10 -3.99
N TYR A 63 -26.13 -9.50 -2.93
CA TYR A 63 -27.29 -10.07 -2.26
C TYR A 63 -28.51 -10.11 -3.20
N GLY A 64 -28.71 -9.08 -4.01
CA GLY A 64 -29.72 -9.09 -5.07
C GLY A 64 -29.50 -10.24 -6.06
N PHE A 65 -28.27 -10.44 -6.53
CA PHE A 65 -27.91 -11.54 -7.42
C PHE A 65 -28.15 -12.93 -6.80
N VAL A 66 -27.81 -13.12 -5.52
CA VAL A 66 -28.05 -14.39 -4.80
C VAL A 66 -29.54 -14.68 -4.72
N ASP A 67 -30.36 -13.68 -4.37
CA ASP A 67 -31.80 -13.82 -4.28
C ASP A 67 -32.45 -14.12 -5.63
N GLU A 68 -32.05 -13.41 -6.70
CA GLU A 68 -32.51 -13.66 -8.06
C GLU A 68 -32.13 -15.06 -8.55
N THR A 69 -30.91 -15.49 -8.29
CA THR A 69 -30.40 -16.81 -8.71
C THR A 69 -31.16 -17.93 -8.03
N LYS A 70 -31.46 -17.77 -6.74
CA LYS A 70 -32.30 -18.70 -5.99
C LYS A 70 -33.72 -18.74 -6.54
N ALA A 71 -34.30 -17.58 -6.87
CA ALA A 71 -35.66 -17.51 -7.38
C ALA A 71 -35.82 -18.09 -8.80
N LEU A 72 -34.85 -17.88 -9.68
CA LEU A 72 -34.92 -18.29 -11.09
C LEU A 72 -34.40 -19.71 -11.34
N TYR A 73 -33.39 -20.14 -10.59
CA TYR A 73 -32.65 -21.38 -10.86
C TYR A 73 -32.66 -22.37 -9.68
N ASP A 74 -33.29 -22.03 -8.55
CA ASP A 74 -33.30 -22.85 -7.31
C ASP A 74 -31.88 -23.19 -6.81
N LEU A 75 -30.92 -22.30 -7.09
CA LEU A 75 -29.52 -22.44 -6.69
C LEU A 75 -29.22 -21.48 -5.55
N ASP A 76 -28.91 -22.03 -4.37
CA ASP A 76 -28.55 -21.26 -3.19
C ASP A 76 -27.03 -20.98 -3.16
N LEU A 77 -26.65 -19.71 -3.30
CA LEU A 77 -25.26 -19.25 -3.31
C LEU A 77 -24.83 -18.62 -1.99
N ASN A 78 -25.63 -18.71 -0.92
CA ASN A 78 -25.29 -18.09 0.38
C ASN A 78 -23.98 -18.62 0.98
N CYS A 79 -23.53 -19.81 0.56
CA CYS A 79 -22.24 -20.37 0.98
C CYS A 79 -21.02 -19.56 0.50
N LEU A 80 -21.22 -18.62 -0.43
CA LEU A 80 -20.18 -17.74 -0.98
C LEU A 80 -20.20 -16.33 -0.39
N ASN A 81 -21.20 -15.98 0.45
CA ASN A 81 -21.36 -14.61 0.95
C ASN A 81 -20.14 -14.14 1.76
N GLU A 82 -19.64 -14.99 2.67
CA GLU A 82 -18.49 -14.66 3.51
C GLU A 82 -17.24 -14.38 2.65
N GLN A 83 -16.98 -15.22 1.65
CA GLN A 83 -15.84 -15.05 0.75
C GLN A 83 -15.98 -13.79 -0.11
N PHE A 84 -17.19 -13.48 -0.59
CA PHE A 84 -17.45 -12.28 -1.38
C PHE A 84 -17.29 -11.00 -0.54
N GLU A 85 -17.81 -10.99 0.69
CA GLU A 85 -17.64 -9.88 1.64
C GLU A 85 -16.16 -9.65 1.99
N GLU A 86 -15.39 -10.71 2.21
CA GLU A 86 -13.95 -10.60 2.46
C GLU A 86 -13.19 -10.04 1.25
N GLU A 87 -13.47 -10.55 0.05
CA GLU A 87 -12.80 -10.12 -1.19
C GLU A 87 -13.11 -8.65 -1.52
N THR A 88 -14.38 -8.24 -1.43
CA THR A 88 -14.79 -6.86 -1.71
C THR A 88 -14.18 -5.89 -0.70
N LYS A 89 -14.17 -6.25 0.58
CA LYS A 89 -13.51 -5.46 1.62
C LYS A 89 -12.01 -5.31 1.37
N GLU A 90 -11.33 -6.40 1.01
CA GLU A 90 -9.89 -6.37 0.68
C GLU A 90 -9.63 -5.45 -0.52
N TYR A 91 -10.43 -5.59 -1.58
CA TYR A 91 -10.29 -4.84 -2.81
C TYR A 91 -10.52 -3.34 -2.64
N PHE A 92 -11.62 -2.94 -2.00
CA PHE A 92 -12.02 -1.53 -1.91
C PHE A 92 -11.36 -0.78 -0.76
N LEU A 93 -11.12 -1.43 0.38
CA LEU A 93 -10.76 -0.74 1.64
C LEU A 93 -9.34 -1.03 2.12
N GLN A 94 -8.77 -2.19 1.81
CA GLN A 94 -7.46 -2.60 2.35
C GLN A 94 -6.32 -2.47 1.33
N THR A 95 -6.65 -2.49 0.05
CA THR A 95 -5.67 -2.35 -1.02
C THR A 95 -5.17 -0.90 -1.10
N SER A 96 -3.86 -0.72 -1.21
CA SER A 96 -3.29 0.61 -1.42
C SER A 96 -3.56 1.12 -2.83
N HIS A 97 -4.09 2.33 -2.95
CA HIS A 97 -4.37 2.96 -4.24
C HIS A 97 -3.34 4.03 -4.58
N TRP A 98 -3.02 4.12 -5.86
CA TRP A 98 -2.26 5.25 -6.38
C TRP A 98 -3.15 6.50 -6.40
N CYS A 99 -2.62 7.61 -5.89
CA CYS A 99 -3.27 8.90 -5.97
C CYS A 99 -2.24 10.02 -6.07
N GLU A 100 -2.67 11.16 -6.62
CA GLU A 100 -1.92 12.40 -6.60
C GLU A 100 -2.40 13.26 -5.42
N LEU A 101 -1.51 13.53 -4.47
CA LEU A 101 -1.83 14.28 -3.26
C LEU A 101 -1.42 15.74 -3.41
N GLU A 102 -2.40 16.64 -3.28
CA GLU A 102 -2.15 18.06 -3.09
C GLU A 102 -1.96 18.46 -1.62
N LYS A 103 -1.31 19.61 -1.39
CA LYS A 103 -1.02 20.14 -0.04
C LYS A 103 -2.25 20.28 0.85
N HIS A 104 -3.41 20.59 0.27
CA HIS A 104 -4.65 20.81 1.03
C HIS A 104 -5.25 19.50 1.58
N HIS A 105 -4.85 18.34 1.05
CA HIS A 105 -5.23 17.03 1.60
C HIS A 105 -4.46 16.67 2.87
N MET A 106 -3.33 17.33 3.14
CA MET A 106 -2.49 17.03 4.29
C MET A 106 -3.12 17.64 5.55
N VAL A 107 -3.56 16.80 6.49
CA VAL A 107 -4.13 17.28 7.77
C VAL A 107 -3.10 17.34 8.90
N GLY A 108 -1.86 16.95 8.62
CA GLY A 108 -0.74 16.98 9.55
C GLY A 108 0.61 16.93 8.83
N PRO A 109 1.72 17.13 9.56
CA PRO A 109 3.05 17.00 8.98
C PRO A 109 3.35 15.55 8.59
N ALA A 110 4.20 15.39 7.57
CA ALA A 110 4.76 14.09 7.24
C ALA A 110 5.82 13.68 8.26
N THR A 111 5.70 12.46 8.76
CA THR A 111 6.66 11.82 9.65
C THR A 111 7.52 10.87 8.83
N LYS A 112 8.85 10.98 8.96
CA LYS A 112 9.77 9.99 8.39
C LYS A 112 9.62 8.70 9.18
N ILE A 113 9.14 7.63 8.55
CA ILE A 113 8.94 6.34 9.21
C ILE A 113 10.16 5.44 9.04
N ASN A 114 10.94 5.59 7.96
CA ASN A 114 12.10 4.75 7.75
C ASN A 114 13.21 5.46 6.95
N SER A 115 14.44 4.98 7.08
CA SER A 115 15.64 5.51 6.43
C SER A 115 16.61 4.37 6.13
N LEU A 116 17.00 4.25 4.87
CA LEU A 116 17.94 3.25 4.37
C LEU A 116 19.24 3.93 3.93
N ASP A 117 20.36 3.49 4.48
CA ASP A 117 21.70 3.77 3.95
C ASP A 117 22.08 2.68 2.95
N LEU A 118 22.14 3.04 1.67
CA LEU A 118 22.36 2.10 0.57
C LEU A 118 23.81 1.62 0.49
N ARG A 119 24.72 2.25 1.24
CA ARG A 119 26.10 1.79 1.35
C ARG A 119 26.22 0.60 2.29
N SER A 120 25.37 0.50 3.32
CA SER A 120 25.50 -0.51 4.38
C SER A 120 24.31 -1.46 4.49
N CYS A 121 23.14 -1.14 3.94
CA CYS A 121 21.96 -2.00 4.08
C CYS A 121 22.20 -3.40 3.49
N SER A 122 21.69 -4.43 4.15
CA SER A 122 21.69 -5.80 3.67
C SER A 122 20.33 -6.16 3.07
N VAL A 123 20.25 -7.31 2.39
CA VAL A 123 18.97 -7.83 1.88
C VAL A 123 18.02 -8.17 3.03
N ASP A 124 18.55 -8.65 4.17
CA ASP A 124 17.74 -8.98 5.35
C ASP A 124 17.10 -7.73 5.95
N ASP A 125 17.80 -6.58 5.95
CA ASP A 125 17.26 -5.29 6.41
C ASP A 125 16.09 -4.78 5.54
N ILE A 126 15.99 -5.25 4.29
CA ILE A 126 14.99 -4.80 3.32
C ILE A 126 13.73 -5.67 3.37
N GLN A 127 13.85 -6.94 3.80
CA GLN A 127 12.72 -7.88 3.83
C GLN A 127 11.58 -7.42 4.74
N GLU A 128 11.92 -6.84 5.90
CA GLU A 128 10.93 -6.31 6.83
C GLU A 128 11.35 -4.94 7.35
N LEU A 129 10.70 -3.89 6.85
CA LEU A 129 10.88 -2.53 7.36
C LEU A 129 9.76 -2.20 8.33
N ARG A 130 10.08 -2.32 9.62
CA ARG A 130 9.18 -1.99 10.74
C ARG A 130 9.69 -0.78 11.48
N SER A 131 8.78 0.14 11.79
CA SER A 131 9.08 1.32 12.61
C SER A 131 7.83 1.79 13.32
N GLU A 132 7.96 2.14 14.59
CA GLU A 132 6.91 2.84 15.32
C GLU A 132 6.83 4.28 14.82
N PHE A 133 5.62 4.81 14.70
CA PHE A 133 5.40 6.17 14.24
C PHE A 133 4.22 6.81 14.98
N GLU A 134 4.28 8.13 15.07
CA GLU A 134 3.18 8.95 15.58
C GLU A 134 2.80 9.97 14.50
N LEU A 135 1.51 10.07 14.22
CA LEU A 135 0.96 11.05 13.28
C LEU A 135 0.19 12.10 14.05
N ARG A 136 0.61 13.36 13.92
CA ARG A 136 -0.08 14.48 14.55
C ARG A 136 -1.07 15.09 13.57
N VAL A 137 -2.35 15.11 13.93
CA VAL A 137 -3.38 15.85 13.18
C VAL A 137 -3.39 17.29 13.66
N THR A 138 -3.23 18.24 12.74
CA THR A 138 -3.13 19.69 13.03
C THR A 138 -4.21 20.52 12.36
N ALA A 139 -4.84 20.01 11.30
CA ALA A 139 -5.97 20.66 10.64
C ALA A 139 -7.30 20.04 11.11
N PRO A 140 -8.35 20.84 11.32
CA PRO A 140 -9.70 20.34 11.59
C PRO A 140 -10.38 19.72 10.36
#